data_AF-A0AAV9HSY3-F1
#
_entry.id   AF-A0AAV9HSY3-F1
#
_cell.length_a   1.000
_cell.length_b   1.000
_cell.length_c   1.000
_cell.angle_alpha   90.00
_cell.angle_beta   90.00
_cell.angle_gamma   90.00
#
_symmetry.space_group_name_H-M   'P 1'
#
loop_
_entity.id
_entity.type
_entity.pdbx_description
1 polymer ?
#
loop_
_entity_poly.entity_id
_entity_poly.type
_entity_poly.pdbx_seq_one_letter_code
_entity_poly.pdbx_strand_id
1 'polypeptide(L)'
;MCDLPPENPTPFCGPPHGTQFRTGDSVDIIWSPRFFRTSPTSIPRRIRIQADYFFPNNNTRTGTGFTSLVMSPNSGRFAWKITDGDLPAGVNALTAAIFIAEPFTDSDGNGTTLEGNDRFEGPRVGITRGNRRTDGPGGTGGINTTGGAIVNDNNNNNNNNNNSNNPASNMGAIGSGGPNAVAIALPVVFGALTLMLMTALVVFKRRNPGWSLREAIVKGVPGMLRRKLRPAGPRAGMMGGPAVVKRAGTGKRIRGEDIRVVTTDINGLRMNAMRMAGGGVGGSGNVFREELRRQER
;
A
#
# COMPACT_ATOMS: atom_id res chain seq x y z
N MET A 1 -6.34 18.44 -1.75
CA MET A 1 -6.29 17.09 -2.35
C MET A 1 -4.93 16.93 -3.01
N CYS A 2 -4.39 15.73 -2.97
CA CYS A 2 -3.12 15.42 -3.63
C CYS A 2 -3.37 14.90 -5.05
N ASP A 3 -2.52 15.33 -5.98
CA ASP A 3 -2.48 14.82 -7.34
C ASP A 3 -1.29 13.86 -7.44
N LEU A 4 -1.53 12.59 -7.13
CA LEU A 4 -0.55 11.53 -7.40
C LEU A 4 -0.51 11.19 -8.89
N PRO A 5 0.67 10.89 -9.45
CA PRO A 5 0.75 10.37 -10.81
C PRO A 5 0.01 9.01 -10.89
N PRO A 6 -0.55 8.66 -12.05
CA PRO A 6 -1.34 7.44 -12.23
C PRO A 6 -0.53 6.15 -12.03
N GLU A 7 0.80 6.25 -12.03
CA GLU A 7 1.73 5.13 -11.82
C GLU A 7 2.05 4.86 -10.34
N ASN A 8 1.49 5.64 -9.40
CA ASN A 8 1.71 5.38 -7.98
C ASN A 8 0.97 4.09 -7.57
N PRO A 9 1.66 3.07 -7.00
CA PRO A 9 1.02 1.82 -6.58
C PRO A 9 0.01 1.98 -5.43
N THR A 10 0.00 3.13 -4.76
CA THR A 10 -0.89 3.39 -3.62
C THR A 10 -1.71 4.66 -3.81
N PRO A 11 -3.00 4.67 -3.44
CA PRO A 11 -3.84 5.87 -3.50
C PRO A 11 -3.49 6.91 -2.44
N PHE A 12 -2.70 6.56 -1.42
CA PHE A 12 -2.48 7.39 -0.24
C PHE A 12 -1.47 8.51 -0.46
N CYS A 13 -1.78 9.65 0.14
CA CYS A 13 -0.93 10.85 0.17
C CYS A 13 -0.58 11.31 1.57
N GLY A 14 -1.35 10.86 2.56
CA GLY A 14 -1.12 11.15 3.97
C GLY A 14 -1.93 10.22 4.86
N PRO A 15 -1.48 10.00 6.11
CA PRO A 15 -0.25 10.53 6.71
C PRO A 15 1.05 9.89 6.17
N PRO A 16 2.23 10.49 6.39
CA PRO A 16 3.50 9.84 6.07
C PRO A 16 3.73 8.55 6.86
N HIS A 17 4.40 7.59 6.26
CA HIS A 17 4.80 6.34 6.94
C HIS A 17 5.71 6.64 8.13
N GLY A 18 5.46 6.00 9.27
CA GLY A 18 6.21 6.18 10.52
C GLY A 18 5.77 7.36 11.37
N THR A 19 4.78 8.15 10.94
CA THR A 19 4.23 9.25 11.77
C THR A 19 3.67 8.70 13.07
N GLN A 20 3.91 9.39 14.18
CA GLN A 20 3.39 9.03 15.49
C GLN A 20 2.27 9.97 15.91
N PHE A 21 1.19 9.39 16.42
CA PHE A 21 0.03 10.09 16.95
C PHE A 21 -0.23 9.67 18.39
N ARG A 22 -0.99 10.50 19.10
CA ARG A 22 -1.48 10.23 20.45
C ARG A 22 -2.99 9.99 20.43
N THR A 23 -3.48 9.23 21.39
CA THR A 23 -4.93 9.20 21.62
C THR A 23 -5.43 10.60 21.97
N GLY A 24 -6.58 10.98 21.42
CA GLY A 24 -7.10 12.34 21.44
C GLY A 24 -6.79 13.13 20.16
N ASP A 25 -5.76 12.74 19.39
CA ASP A 25 -5.43 13.41 18.14
C ASP A 25 -6.47 13.12 17.05
N SER A 26 -6.57 14.05 16.10
CA SER A 26 -7.29 13.85 14.85
C SER A 26 -6.31 13.82 13.68
N VAL A 27 -6.38 12.76 12.90
CA VAL A 27 -5.48 12.49 11.76
C VAL A 27 -6.26 12.60 10.48
N ASP A 28 -5.76 13.43 9.56
CA ASP A 28 -6.27 13.47 8.20
C ASP A 28 -5.64 12.38 7.34
N ILE A 29 -6.47 11.42 6.95
CA ILE A 29 -6.13 10.41 5.96
C ILE A 29 -6.50 10.99 4.59
N ILE A 30 -5.51 11.14 3.73
CA ILE A 30 -5.63 11.83 2.45
C ILE A 30 -5.26 10.86 1.34
N TRP A 31 -6.05 10.82 0.28
CA TRP A 31 -5.80 9.99 -0.90
C TRP A 31 -6.10 10.74 -2.19
N SER A 32 -5.63 10.19 -3.32
CA SER A 32 -5.90 10.72 -4.66
C SER A 32 -7.23 10.18 -5.19
N PRO A 33 -8.26 11.03 -5.42
CA PRO A 33 -9.49 10.59 -6.08
C PRO A 33 -9.25 10.09 -7.51
N ARG A 34 -8.18 10.55 -8.18
CA ARG A 34 -7.86 10.15 -9.54
C ARG A 34 -7.48 8.68 -9.63
N PHE A 35 -6.81 8.14 -8.60
CA PHE A 35 -6.43 6.73 -8.54
C PHE A 35 -7.62 5.81 -8.82
N PHE A 36 -8.75 6.06 -8.15
CA PHE A 36 -9.97 5.26 -8.31
C PHE A 36 -10.69 5.47 -9.65
N ARG A 37 -10.45 6.59 -10.34
CA ARG A 37 -11.04 6.86 -11.67
C ARG A 37 -10.28 6.17 -12.79
N THR A 38 -8.97 6.00 -12.61
CA THR A 38 -8.08 5.41 -13.62
C THR A 38 -7.72 3.97 -13.32
N SER A 39 -8.15 3.43 -12.18
CA SER A 39 -7.90 2.04 -11.79
C SER A 39 -8.51 1.08 -12.82
N PRO A 40 -7.70 0.20 -13.45
CA PRO A 40 -8.19 -0.75 -14.45
C PRO A 40 -8.96 -1.92 -13.82
N THR A 41 -8.80 -2.17 -12.52
CA THR A 41 -9.35 -3.34 -11.82
C THR A 41 -10.73 -3.07 -11.22
N SER A 42 -10.97 -1.88 -10.69
CA SER A 42 -12.23 -1.50 -10.05
C SER A 42 -12.37 0.02 -10.00
N ILE A 43 -13.53 0.55 -10.36
CA ILE A 43 -13.91 1.95 -10.13
C ILE A 43 -14.91 1.94 -8.95
N PRO A 44 -14.43 1.92 -7.70
CA PRO A 44 -15.32 1.86 -6.55
C PRO A 44 -16.22 3.08 -6.52
N ARG A 45 -17.52 2.86 -6.28
CA ARG A 45 -18.47 3.96 -6.02
C ARG A 45 -18.42 4.42 -4.56
N ARG A 46 -17.95 3.54 -3.68
CA ARG A 46 -17.95 3.66 -2.23
C ARG A 46 -16.68 3.03 -1.70
N ILE A 47 -16.12 3.58 -0.63
CA ILE A 47 -14.94 3.06 0.06
C ILE A 47 -15.12 3.15 1.58
N ARG A 48 -14.29 2.44 2.33
CA ARG A 48 -14.09 2.61 3.76
C ARG A 48 -12.61 2.78 4.05
N ILE A 49 -12.31 3.52 5.12
CA ILE A 49 -10.98 3.58 5.69
C ILE A 49 -10.92 2.56 6.82
N GLN A 50 -9.90 1.71 6.79
CA GLN A 50 -9.64 0.74 7.84
C GLN A 50 -8.26 0.96 8.42
N ALA A 51 -8.06 0.58 9.68
CA ALA A 51 -6.74 0.54 10.29
C ALA A 51 -6.59 -0.76 11.09
N ASP A 52 -5.62 -1.60 10.71
CA ASP A 52 -5.28 -2.80 11.46
C ASP A 52 -4.20 -2.49 12.49
N TYR A 53 -4.42 -2.92 13.73
CA TYR A 53 -3.50 -2.69 14.84
C TYR A 53 -2.55 -3.86 15.05
N PHE A 54 -1.27 -3.54 15.23
CA PHE A 54 -0.17 -4.46 15.45
C PHE A 54 0.62 -4.05 16.68
N PHE A 55 1.10 -5.01 17.47
CA PHE A 55 2.08 -4.68 18.49
C PHE A 55 3.41 -4.28 17.84
N PRO A 56 4.13 -3.29 18.38
CA PRO A 56 5.35 -2.78 17.78
C PRO A 56 6.47 -3.83 17.63
N ASN A 57 6.46 -4.86 18.45
CA ASN A 57 7.58 -5.80 18.62
C ASN A 57 7.40 -7.15 17.90
N ASN A 58 6.18 -7.53 17.49
CA ASN A 58 5.93 -8.88 16.97
C ASN A 58 5.05 -8.93 15.72
N ASN A 59 4.67 -7.78 15.13
CA ASN A 59 3.75 -7.68 13.98
C ASN A 59 2.48 -8.53 14.13
N THR A 60 2.11 -8.91 15.36
CA THR A 60 0.93 -9.73 15.62
C THR A 60 -0.26 -8.79 15.74
N ARG A 61 -1.33 -9.11 15.01
CA ARG A 61 -2.55 -8.30 14.99
C ARG A 61 -3.22 -8.35 16.37
N THR A 62 -3.57 -7.19 16.93
CA THR A 62 -3.98 -7.08 18.35
C THR A 62 -5.50 -7.18 18.57
N GLY A 63 -6.29 -7.45 17.53
CA GLY A 63 -7.74 -7.55 17.60
C GLY A 63 -8.46 -6.79 16.49
N THR A 64 -9.66 -6.28 16.80
CA THR A 64 -10.49 -5.46 15.91
C THR A 64 -9.84 -4.10 15.69
N GLY A 65 -9.54 -3.80 14.43
CA GLY A 65 -9.03 -2.50 14.01
C GLY A 65 -10.10 -1.41 14.02
N PHE A 66 -9.75 -0.26 13.46
CA PHE A 66 -10.72 0.80 13.15
C PHE A 66 -11.33 0.56 11.75
N THR A 67 -12.64 0.81 11.61
CA THR A 67 -13.32 0.85 10.32
C THR A 67 -14.25 2.06 10.27
N SER A 68 -14.09 2.91 9.27
CA SER A 68 -14.94 4.08 9.08
C SER A 68 -16.32 3.71 8.52
N LEU A 69 -17.24 4.68 8.55
CA LEU A 69 -18.44 4.65 7.72
C LEU A 69 -18.08 4.62 6.23
N VAL A 70 -19.02 4.18 5.41
CA VAL A 70 -18.88 4.18 3.95
C VAL A 70 -18.88 5.61 3.43
N MET A 71 -17.94 5.94 2.55
CA MET A 71 -17.81 7.27 1.96
C MET A 71 -17.51 7.21 0.46
N SER A 72 -17.61 8.36 -0.22
CA SER A 72 -17.24 8.47 -1.63
C SER A 72 -15.72 8.55 -1.80
N PRO A 73 -15.11 7.80 -2.73
CA PRO A 73 -13.68 7.96 -3.03
C PRO A 73 -13.34 9.35 -3.59
N ASN A 74 -14.33 10.11 -4.05
CA ASN A 74 -14.14 11.48 -4.52
C ASN A 74 -13.90 12.49 -3.40
N SER A 75 -14.13 12.16 -2.12
CA SER A 75 -13.87 13.11 -1.02
C SER A 75 -12.38 13.38 -0.81
N GLY A 76 -11.51 12.42 -1.17
CA GLY A 76 -10.04 12.54 -1.10
C GLY A 76 -9.47 12.76 0.31
N ARG A 77 -10.30 12.75 1.34
CA ARG A 77 -9.94 13.02 2.73
C ARG A 77 -10.94 12.38 3.70
N PHE A 78 -10.41 11.90 4.82
CA PHE A 78 -11.17 11.43 5.98
C PHE A 78 -10.44 11.84 7.26
N ALA A 79 -11.15 12.45 8.20
CA ALA A 79 -10.60 12.81 9.51
C ALA A 79 -10.87 11.67 10.50
N TRP A 80 -9.82 10.93 10.86
CA TRP A 80 -9.88 9.89 11.87
C TRP A 80 -9.58 10.47 13.25
N LYS A 81 -10.51 10.33 14.20
CA LYS A 81 -10.28 10.69 15.59
C LYS A 81 -9.78 9.46 16.34
N ILE A 82 -8.53 9.49 16.81
CA ILE A 82 -7.93 8.40 17.56
C ILE A 82 -8.41 8.51 19.01
N THR A 83 -9.03 7.47 19.52
CA THR A 83 -9.59 7.44 20.87
C THR A 83 -8.81 6.47 21.76
N ASP A 84 -8.90 6.63 23.08
CA ASP A 84 -8.32 5.65 24.02
C ASP A 84 -8.93 4.24 23.83
N GLY A 85 -10.16 4.15 23.33
CA GLY A 85 -10.85 2.89 23.05
C GLY A 85 -10.25 2.11 21.87
N ASP A 86 -9.48 2.78 21.01
CA ASP A 86 -8.76 2.12 19.91
C ASP A 86 -7.57 1.29 20.40
N LEU A 87 -7.07 1.54 21.62
CA LEU A 87 -5.95 0.79 22.19
C LEU A 87 -6.46 -0.25 23.19
N PRO A 88 -6.06 -1.54 23.10
CA PRO A 88 -6.37 -2.53 24.11
C PRO A 88 -5.91 -2.10 25.50
N ALA A 89 -6.62 -2.56 26.53
CA ALA A 89 -6.28 -2.27 27.92
C ALA A 89 -4.84 -2.74 28.24
N GLY A 90 -4.07 -1.91 28.96
CA GLY A 90 -2.67 -2.20 29.29
C GLY A 90 -1.66 -1.95 28.17
N VAL A 91 -2.11 -1.61 26.95
CA VAL A 91 -1.22 -1.27 25.84
C VAL A 91 -1.02 0.24 25.76
N ASN A 92 0.25 0.66 25.79
CA ASN A 92 0.67 2.07 25.72
C ASN A 92 1.02 2.52 24.30
N ALA A 93 1.36 1.59 23.41
CA ALA A 93 1.73 1.89 22.03
C ALA A 93 1.35 0.76 21.07
N LEU A 94 0.91 1.13 19.87
CA LEU A 94 0.57 0.23 18.76
C LEU A 94 1.05 0.81 17.44
N THR A 95 1.16 -0.04 16.42
CA THR A 95 1.30 0.38 15.04
C THR A 95 -0.02 0.14 14.32
N ALA A 96 -0.56 1.16 13.65
CA ALA A 96 -1.75 1.06 12.82
C ALA A 96 -1.35 1.05 11.33
N ALA A 97 -1.68 -0.01 10.60
CA ALA A 97 -1.57 -0.02 9.14
C ALA A 97 -2.90 0.42 8.53
N ILE A 98 -2.87 1.49 7.74
CA ILE A 98 -4.07 2.10 7.17
C ILE A 98 -4.37 1.48 5.80
N PHE A 99 -5.63 1.20 5.53
CA PHE A 99 -6.12 0.63 4.27
C PHE A 99 -7.31 1.41 3.75
N ILE A 100 -7.42 1.50 2.42
CA ILE A 100 -8.69 1.83 1.76
C ILE A 100 -9.29 0.51 1.29
N ALA A 101 -10.47 0.18 1.79
CA ALA A 101 -11.18 -1.05 1.44
C ALA A 101 -12.42 -0.71 0.61
N GLU A 102 -12.69 -1.53 -0.40
CA GLU A 102 -13.96 -1.49 -1.12
C GLU A 102 -15.02 -2.27 -0.33
N PRO A 103 -16.17 -1.68 -0.01
CA PRO A 103 -17.27 -2.42 0.61
C PRO A 103 -17.83 -3.39 -0.42
N PHE A 104 -17.83 -4.69 -0.10
CA PHE A 104 -18.56 -5.65 -0.92
C PHE A 104 -20.05 -5.55 -0.57
N THR A 105 -20.89 -5.37 -1.58
CA THR A 105 -22.32 -5.61 -1.40
C THR A 105 -22.50 -7.09 -1.62
N ASP A 106 -22.88 -7.83 -0.59
CA ASP A 106 -23.19 -9.24 -0.72
C ASP A 106 -24.15 -9.43 -1.90
N SER A 107 -23.81 -10.36 -2.80
CA SER A 107 -24.60 -10.69 -3.98
C SER A 107 -26.01 -11.16 -3.61
N ASP A 108 -26.21 -11.55 -2.35
CA ASP A 108 -27.46 -12.04 -1.80
C ASP A 108 -28.49 -10.93 -1.55
N GLY A 109 -28.15 -9.66 -1.82
CA GLY A 109 -29.11 -8.54 -1.80
C GLY A 109 -29.62 -8.15 -0.41
N ASN A 110 -29.15 -8.82 0.64
CA ASN A 110 -29.65 -8.66 2.01
C ASN A 110 -29.08 -7.41 2.74
N GLY A 111 -28.37 -6.54 2.02
CA GLY A 111 -27.83 -5.28 2.53
C GLY A 111 -26.68 -5.40 3.53
N THR A 112 -26.24 -6.62 3.86
CA THR A 112 -25.07 -6.88 4.71
C THR A 112 -23.81 -6.48 3.94
N THR A 113 -23.14 -5.43 4.40
CA THR A 113 -21.90 -4.95 3.79
C THR A 113 -20.75 -5.78 4.37
N LEU A 114 -20.29 -6.78 3.63
CA LEU A 114 -19.13 -7.58 3.99
C LEU A 114 -17.83 -6.82 3.66
N GLU A 115 -16.76 -7.11 4.39
CA GLU A 115 -15.43 -6.55 4.08
C GLU A 115 -14.98 -7.09 2.72
N GLY A 116 -14.69 -6.21 1.77
CA GLY A 116 -14.18 -6.60 0.47
C GLY A 116 -12.76 -7.14 0.57
N ASN A 117 -12.44 -8.11 -0.28
CA ASN A 117 -11.09 -8.67 -0.40
C ASN A 117 -10.07 -7.66 -0.95
N ASP A 118 -10.54 -6.63 -1.66
CA ASP A 118 -9.68 -5.60 -2.25
C ASP A 118 -9.41 -4.49 -1.22
N ARG A 119 -8.21 -4.56 -0.64
CA ARG A 119 -7.66 -3.57 0.28
C ARG A 119 -6.43 -2.94 -0.35
N PHE A 120 -6.47 -1.62 -0.56
CA PHE A 120 -5.30 -0.85 -0.95
C PHE A 120 -4.48 -0.56 0.30
N GLU A 121 -3.26 -1.10 0.40
CA GLU A 121 -2.36 -0.85 1.52
C GLU A 121 -1.86 0.60 1.50
N GLY A 122 -1.84 1.19 2.69
CA GLY A 122 -1.43 2.57 2.94
C GLY A 122 -0.30 2.69 3.94
N PRO A 123 -0.10 3.88 4.52
CA PRO A 123 0.96 4.14 5.47
C PRO A 123 0.74 3.39 6.79
N ARG A 124 1.85 3.08 7.47
CA ARG A 124 1.84 2.60 8.86
C ARG A 124 2.18 3.76 9.78
N VAL A 125 1.42 3.90 10.86
CA VAL A 125 1.57 5.00 11.82
C VAL A 125 1.68 4.43 13.23
N GLY A 126 2.47 5.08 14.08
CA GLY A 126 2.54 4.75 15.50
C GLY A 126 1.42 5.46 16.25
N ILE A 127 0.80 4.78 17.20
CA ILE A 127 -0.21 5.35 18.10
C ILE A 127 0.28 5.11 19.52
N THR A 128 0.33 6.17 20.31
CA THR A 128 0.67 6.12 21.72
C THR A 128 -0.51 6.60 22.56
N ARG A 129 -0.71 6.00 23.73
CA ARG A 129 -1.73 6.48 24.67
C ARG A 129 -1.32 7.88 25.15
N GLY A 130 -2.16 8.87 24.91
CA GLY A 130 -2.00 10.20 25.49
C GLY A 130 -2.06 10.08 27.01
N ASN A 131 -1.25 10.87 27.72
CA ASN A 131 -1.46 11.04 29.15
C ASN A 131 -2.89 11.57 29.30
N ARG A 132 -3.78 10.78 29.90
CA ARG A 132 -5.09 11.23 30.35
C ARG A 132 -4.81 12.43 31.24
N ARG A 133 -4.91 13.63 30.66
CA ARG A 133 -4.96 14.83 31.46
C ARG A 133 -6.25 14.68 32.24
N THR A 134 -6.11 14.35 33.51
CA THR A 134 -7.14 14.51 34.53
C THR A 134 -7.40 16.00 34.71
N ASP A 135 -7.72 16.71 33.62
CA ASP A 135 -8.21 18.08 33.64
C ASP A 135 -9.72 17.97 33.84
N GLY A 136 -10.11 17.43 35.00
CA GLY A 136 -11.45 17.61 35.52
C GLY A 136 -11.55 19.01 36.12
N PRO A 137 -12.47 19.88 35.67
CA PRO A 137 -12.81 21.07 36.42
C PRO A 137 -13.63 20.64 37.65
N GLY A 138 -13.02 20.68 38.84
CA GLY A 138 -13.74 20.60 40.11
C GLY A 138 -14.19 19.20 40.54
N GLY A 139 -13.27 18.46 41.16
CA GLY A 139 -13.57 17.20 41.83
C GLY A 139 -12.75 17.04 43.10
N THR A 140 -12.91 17.94 44.07
CA THR A 140 -12.57 17.68 45.47
C THR A 140 -13.41 16.51 45.96
N GLY A 141 -12.82 15.32 45.92
CA GLY A 141 -13.47 14.09 46.35
C GLY A 141 -12.43 12.99 46.44
N GLY A 142 -11.57 13.07 47.47
CA GLY A 142 -10.74 11.95 47.87
C GLY A 142 -11.62 10.74 48.17
N ILE A 143 -11.47 9.68 47.38
CA ILE A 143 -11.91 8.35 47.76
C ILE A 143 -10.66 7.52 47.90
N ASN A 144 -10.22 7.39 49.15
CA ASN A 144 -9.37 6.30 49.61
C ASN A 144 -9.97 4.98 49.11
N THR A 145 -9.32 4.36 48.13
CA THR A 145 -9.56 2.95 47.81
C THR A 145 -8.43 2.17 48.47
N THR A 146 -8.68 1.84 49.73
CA THR A 146 -7.87 0.95 50.56
C THR A 146 -8.21 -0.50 50.19
N GLY A 147 -7.17 -1.31 49.96
CA GLY A 147 -7.22 -2.79 49.83
C GLY A 147 -7.38 -3.26 48.38
N GLY A 148 -6.53 -4.08 47.77
CA GLY A 148 -5.41 -4.97 48.13
C GLY A 148 -5.24 -5.85 46.87
N ALA A 149 -4.08 -6.22 46.33
CA ALA A 149 -2.91 -6.86 46.92
C ALA A 149 -1.66 -6.53 46.07
N ILE A 150 -0.55 -6.16 46.69
CA ILE A 150 0.65 -7.00 46.91
C ILE A 150 1.22 -7.63 45.63
N VAL A 151 2.17 -6.94 45.00
CA VAL A 151 3.40 -7.57 44.51
C VAL A 151 4.57 -6.83 45.15
N ASN A 152 5.22 -7.58 46.02
CA ASN A 152 6.42 -7.29 46.76
C ASN A 152 7.61 -7.42 45.80
N ASP A 153 8.28 -6.31 45.46
CA ASP A 153 9.66 -6.36 45.01
C ASP A 153 10.52 -5.46 45.87
N ASN A 154 11.46 -6.14 46.53
CA ASN A 154 12.42 -5.64 47.49
C ASN A 154 13.19 -4.41 46.97
N ASN A 155 13.01 -3.34 47.72
CA ASN A 155 14.07 -2.46 48.23
C ASN A 155 15.49 -3.06 48.11
N ASN A 156 16.25 -2.67 47.08
CA ASN A 156 17.70 -2.74 47.12
C ASN A 156 18.27 -1.34 46.92
N ASN A 157 18.41 -0.68 48.07
CA ASN A 157 19.06 0.58 48.29
C ASN A 157 20.57 0.39 48.03
N ASN A 158 21.03 0.62 46.79
CA ASN A 158 22.46 0.63 46.49
C ASN A 158 22.92 2.04 46.10
N ASN A 159 23.22 2.77 47.17
CA ASN A 159 23.97 4.02 47.20
C ASN A 159 25.40 3.72 46.71
N ASN A 160 25.69 3.93 45.42
CA ASN A 160 27.06 3.84 44.92
C ASN A 160 27.51 5.18 44.35
N ASN A 161 28.09 5.95 45.27
CA ASN A 161 28.93 7.10 45.04
C ASN A 161 30.20 6.60 44.33
N ASN A 162 30.35 6.84 43.02
CA ASN A 162 31.66 6.75 42.38
C ASN A 162 31.85 7.89 41.38
N ASN A 163 32.49 8.92 41.93
CA ASN A 163 33.32 9.89 41.28
C ASN A 163 34.28 9.23 40.26
N SER A 164 34.09 9.50 38.97
CA SER A 164 35.16 9.45 37.99
C SER A 164 35.12 10.70 37.11
N ASN A 165 36.01 11.63 37.46
CA ASN A 165 36.55 12.63 36.56
C ASN A 165 37.05 11.97 35.27
N ASN A 166 36.48 12.32 34.11
CA ASN A 166 37.24 12.66 32.90
C ASN A 166 36.32 13.19 31.77
N PRO A 167 36.85 13.94 30.78
CA PRO A 167 36.62 15.37 30.73
C PRO A 167 35.80 15.81 29.51
N ALA A 168 35.47 17.09 29.54
CA ALA A 168 34.89 17.86 28.45
C ALA A 168 35.54 17.59 27.08
N SER A 169 34.72 17.12 26.15
CA SER A 169 34.78 17.46 24.72
C SER A 169 33.33 17.44 24.24
N ASN A 170 32.62 18.55 24.35
CA ASN A 170 32.53 19.53 23.28
C ASN A 170 31.99 18.90 21.98
N MET A 171 30.66 18.90 21.83
CA MET A 171 29.98 19.49 20.67
C MET A 171 28.46 19.33 20.79
N GLY A 172 27.79 20.47 21.02
CA GLY A 172 26.55 20.76 20.28
C GLY A 172 25.24 20.32 20.89
N ALA A 173 24.95 20.74 22.12
CA ALA A 173 23.59 21.18 22.40
C ALA A 173 23.27 22.38 21.50
N ILE A 174 22.12 22.37 20.82
CA ILE A 174 21.11 23.45 20.79
C ILE A 174 19.91 22.88 20.03
N GLY A 175 18.92 22.42 20.79
CA GLY A 175 17.55 22.60 20.39
C GLY A 175 17.25 24.09 20.46
N SER A 176 16.96 24.69 19.32
CA SER A 176 16.14 25.90 19.26
C SER A 176 15.08 25.66 18.21
N GLY A 177 13.82 25.64 18.64
CA GLY A 177 12.65 25.66 17.76
C GLY A 177 12.56 27.00 17.02
N GLY A 178 13.50 27.25 16.12
CA GLY A 178 13.36 28.20 15.03
C GLY A 178 12.70 27.52 13.83
N PRO A 179 12.05 28.27 12.92
CA PRO A 179 11.48 27.72 11.70
C PRO A 179 12.58 26.94 10.97
N ASN A 180 12.29 25.67 10.66
CA ASN A 180 13.24 24.75 10.01
C ASN A 180 13.85 25.42 8.77
N ALA A 181 15.08 25.92 8.88
CA ALA A 181 15.76 26.63 7.79
C ALA A 181 15.84 25.78 6.52
N VAL A 182 15.88 24.46 6.68
CA VAL A 182 15.83 23.46 5.60
C VAL A 182 14.51 23.52 4.82
N ALA A 183 13.37 23.75 5.48
CA ALA A 183 12.06 23.83 4.83
C ALA A 183 11.89 25.12 3.99
N ILE A 184 12.56 26.20 4.39
CA ILE A 184 12.55 27.48 3.64
C ILE A 184 13.61 27.49 2.54
N ALA A 185 14.76 26.86 2.75
CA ALA A 185 15.84 26.82 1.76
C ALA A 185 15.51 25.95 0.53
N LEU A 186 14.77 24.86 0.70
CA LEU A 186 14.44 23.92 -0.38
C LEU A 186 13.71 24.57 -1.57
N PRO A 187 12.61 25.33 -1.39
CA PRO A 187 11.93 26.01 -2.49
C PRO A 187 12.83 27.00 -3.24
N VAL A 188 13.72 27.70 -2.53
CA VAL A 188 14.63 28.69 -3.12
C VAL A 188 15.67 28.00 -4.02
N VAL A 189 16.24 26.88 -3.55
CA VAL A 189 17.20 26.09 -4.34
C VAL A 189 16.53 25.47 -5.58
N PHE A 190 15.31 24.94 -5.45
CA PHE A 190 14.54 24.44 -6.59
C PHE A 190 14.19 25.56 -7.59
N GLY A 191 13.84 26.75 -7.11
CA GLY A 191 13.61 27.93 -7.95
C GLY A 191 14.86 28.36 -8.72
N ALA A 192 16.02 28.39 -8.07
CA ALA A 192 17.29 28.72 -8.71
C ALA A 192 17.70 27.69 -9.78
N LEU A 193 17.57 26.38 -9.46
CA LEU A 193 17.89 25.30 -10.41
C LEU A 193 16.98 25.31 -11.64
N THR A 194 15.68 25.56 -11.45
CA THR A 194 14.73 25.63 -12.57
C THR A 194 14.99 26.85 -13.46
N LEU A 195 15.31 28.00 -12.88
CA LEU A 195 15.73 29.18 -13.64
C LEU A 195 17.01 28.94 -14.44
N MET A 196 18.01 28.30 -13.82
CA MET A 196 19.28 27.96 -14.46
C MET A 196 19.08 27.00 -15.64
N LEU A 197 18.18 26.01 -15.47
CA LEU A 197 17.85 25.05 -16.52
C LEU A 197 17.07 25.70 -17.67
N MET A 198 16.14 26.61 -17.38
CA MET A 198 15.42 27.38 -18.41
C MET A 198 16.36 28.30 -19.19
N THR A 199 17.29 28.99 -18.52
CA THR A 199 18.28 29.84 -19.22
C THR A 199 19.20 28.99 -20.10
N ALA A 200 19.65 27.84 -19.61
CA ALA A 200 20.44 26.90 -20.41
C ALA A 200 19.66 26.41 -21.65
N LEU A 201 18.39 26.08 -21.52
CA LEU A 201 17.53 25.67 -22.64
C LEU A 201 17.32 26.79 -23.66
N VAL A 202 17.17 28.04 -23.22
CA VAL A 202 17.04 29.20 -24.13
C VAL A 202 18.33 29.42 -24.92
N VAL A 203 19.49 29.37 -24.27
CA VAL A 203 20.80 29.51 -24.94
C VAL A 203 21.03 28.35 -25.92
N PHE A 204 20.68 27.13 -25.52
CA PHE A 204 20.80 25.95 -26.36
C PHE A 204 19.90 26.03 -27.60
N LYS A 205 18.64 26.45 -27.42
CA LYS A 205 17.69 26.67 -28.53
C LYS A 205 18.16 27.77 -29.48
N ARG A 206 18.75 28.84 -28.96
CA ARG A 206 19.33 29.91 -29.79
C ARG A 206 20.49 29.42 -30.64
N ARG A 207 21.27 28.44 -30.17
CA ARG A 207 22.36 27.82 -30.94
C ARG A 207 21.87 26.77 -31.94
N ASN A 208 20.72 26.13 -31.70
CA ASN A 208 20.16 25.06 -32.51
C ASN A 208 18.69 25.32 -32.90
N PRO A 209 18.41 26.24 -33.84
CA PRO A 209 17.03 26.64 -34.17
C PRO A 209 16.17 25.52 -34.76
N GLY A 210 16.78 24.45 -35.29
CA GLY A 210 16.08 23.26 -35.79
C GLY A 210 15.74 22.22 -34.73
N TRP A 211 16.16 22.40 -33.47
CA TRP A 211 15.91 21.41 -32.43
C TRP A 211 14.54 21.62 -31.78
N SER A 212 13.68 20.60 -31.85
CA SER A 212 12.38 20.60 -31.16
C SER A 212 12.43 19.66 -29.93
N LEU A 213 11.99 20.17 -28.77
CA LEU A 213 11.90 19.40 -27.52
C LEU A 213 11.01 18.16 -27.70
N ARG A 214 9.98 18.26 -28.55
CA ARG A 214 9.06 17.17 -28.87
C ARG A 214 9.78 16.01 -29.54
N GLU A 215 10.69 16.28 -30.48
CA GLU A 215 11.50 15.22 -31.10
C GLU A 215 12.48 14.58 -30.13
N ALA A 216 13.06 15.34 -29.20
CA ALA A 216 13.97 14.81 -28.20
C ALA A 216 13.27 13.88 -27.19
N ILE A 217 12.04 14.19 -26.79
CA ILE A 217 11.26 13.34 -25.88
C ILE A 217 10.77 12.08 -26.61
N VAL A 218 10.32 12.23 -27.87
CA VAL A 218 9.80 11.10 -28.67
C VAL A 218 10.93 10.17 -29.14
N LYS A 219 12.13 10.69 -29.45
CA LYS A 219 13.30 9.88 -29.83
C LYS A 219 14.16 9.45 -28.64
N GLY A 220 13.94 10.01 -27.44
CA GLY A 220 14.90 9.96 -26.33
C GLY A 220 14.80 8.77 -25.37
N VAL A 221 13.77 7.93 -25.45
CA VAL A 221 13.66 6.77 -24.54
C VAL A 221 13.08 5.56 -25.29
N PRO A 222 13.84 4.98 -26.25
CA PRO A 222 14.25 3.60 -26.03
C PRO A 222 15.59 3.24 -26.69
N GLY A 223 16.55 2.71 -25.92
CA GLY A 223 17.52 1.76 -26.51
C GLY A 223 19.02 1.99 -26.29
N MET A 224 19.47 3.00 -25.53
CA MET A 224 20.92 3.12 -25.24
C MET A 224 21.49 2.00 -24.34
N LEU A 225 20.67 1.08 -23.83
CA LEU A 225 21.12 -0.11 -23.08
C LEU A 225 21.13 -1.43 -23.88
N ARG A 226 20.78 -1.43 -25.18
CA ARG A 226 20.98 -2.61 -26.04
C ARG A 226 22.17 -2.40 -26.99
N ARG A 227 23.37 -2.19 -26.43
CA ARG A 227 24.60 -2.45 -27.19
C ARG A 227 24.70 -3.96 -27.42
N LYS A 228 24.43 -4.34 -28.67
CA LYS A 228 24.65 -5.65 -29.26
C LYS A 228 26.07 -6.13 -28.96
N LEU A 229 26.22 -7.11 -28.08
CA LEU A 229 27.30 -8.10 -28.18
C LEU A 229 26.98 -8.97 -29.40
N ARG A 230 27.55 -8.60 -30.55
CA ARG A 230 27.68 -9.48 -31.72
C ARG A 230 28.86 -10.42 -31.43
N PRO A 231 28.69 -11.75 -31.32
CA PRO A 231 29.81 -12.65 -31.49
C PRO A 231 30.26 -12.63 -32.95
N ALA A 232 31.58 -12.56 -33.14
CA ALA A 232 32.26 -12.76 -34.41
C ALA A 232 31.92 -14.15 -34.99
N GLY A 233 31.91 -14.26 -36.31
CA GLY A 233 31.45 -15.44 -37.07
C GLY A 233 32.28 -16.72 -36.91
N PRO A 234 32.07 -17.70 -37.80
CA PRO A 234 32.85 -17.66 -39.03
C PRO A 234 32.07 -17.90 -40.33
N ARG A 235 32.65 -17.37 -41.41
CA ARG A 235 32.38 -17.62 -42.83
C ARG A 235 32.85 -19.02 -43.24
N ALA A 236 32.06 -19.71 -44.07
CA ALA A 236 32.41 -20.64 -45.17
C ALA A 236 31.22 -21.60 -45.36
N GLY A 237 30.73 -21.97 -46.55
CA GLY A 237 31.13 -21.75 -47.93
C GLY A 237 30.01 -22.24 -48.85
N MET A 238 30.18 -22.01 -50.14
CA MET A 238 29.26 -22.32 -51.25
C MET A 238 29.16 -23.82 -51.55
N MET A 239 27.96 -24.29 -51.94
CA MET A 239 27.61 -25.36 -52.90
C MET A 239 26.12 -25.69 -52.65
N GLY A 240 25.17 -25.67 -53.59
CA GLY A 240 25.22 -26.16 -54.97
C GLY A 240 24.54 -27.54 -55.03
N GLY A 241 23.24 -27.60 -55.36
CA GLY A 241 22.56 -28.86 -55.75
C GLY A 241 21.12 -29.05 -55.23
N PRO A 242 20.15 -29.40 -56.11
CA PRO A 242 18.79 -29.78 -55.72
C PRO A 242 18.59 -31.31 -55.75
N ALA A 243 18.00 -31.91 -54.71
CA ALA A 243 17.40 -33.24 -54.80
C ALA A 243 16.43 -33.57 -53.65
N VAL A 244 15.18 -33.82 -54.02
CA VAL A 244 14.34 -35.00 -53.71
C VAL A 244 14.13 -35.44 -52.24
N VAL A 245 12.91 -35.18 -51.76
CA VAL A 245 11.92 -36.06 -51.07
C VAL A 245 12.43 -37.37 -50.42
N LYS A 246 12.20 -37.57 -49.10
CA LYS A 246 11.26 -38.57 -48.52
C LYS A 246 11.39 -38.79 -46.99
N ARG A 247 10.20 -38.82 -46.37
CA ARG A 247 9.69 -39.67 -45.28
C ARG A 247 10.25 -39.59 -43.84
N ALA A 248 9.27 -39.31 -42.97
CA ALA A 248 8.90 -40.05 -41.76
C ALA A 248 9.83 -39.98 -40.56
N GLY A 249 9.37 -39.30 -39.51
CA GLY A 249 9.98 -39.31 -38.19
C GLY A 249 9.07 -38.66 -37.17
N THR A 250 8.22 -39.48 -36.57
CA THR A 250 7.36 -39.23 -35.41
C THR A 250 8.07 -38.45 -34.32
N GLY A 251 7.48 -37.33 -33.86
CA GLY A 251 8.05 -36.56 -32.75
C GLY A 251 7.45 -35.18 -32.62
N LYS A 252 6.15 -35.11 -32.28
CA LYS A 252 5.44 -33.85 -32.00
C LYS A 252 5.96 -33.26 -30.67
N ARG A 253 7.16 -32.67 -30.70
CA ARG A 253 7.63 -31.74 -29.66
C ARG A 253 6.89 -30.43 -29.86
N ILE A 254 6.00 -30.14 -28.93
CA ILE A 254 5.33 -28.84 -28.79
C ILE A 254 6.43 -27.82 -28.45
N ARG A 255 6.95 -27.13 -29.47
CA ARG A 255 7.75 -25.93 -29.31
C ARG A 255 6.80 -24.75 -29.45
N GLY A 256 6.82 -23.88 -28.45
CA GLY A 256 5.98 -22.70 -28.35
C GLY A 256 6.34 -21.65 -29.38
N GLU A 257 5.64 -21.70 -30.50
CA GLU A 257 5.35 -20.53 -31.33
C GLU A 257 3.84 -20.29 -31.30
N ASP A 258 3.49 -19.02 -31.19
CA ASP A 258 2.15 -18.45 -31.22
C ASP A 258 1.20 -18.76 -30.05
N ILE A 259 1.49 -18.18 -28.88
CA ILE A 259 0.40 -17.64 -28.05
C ILE A 259 -0.14 -16.41 -28.79
N ARG A 260 -1.01 -16.64 -29.78
CA ARG A 260 -1.94 -15.59 -30.19
C ARG A 260 -2.89 -15.42 -29.01
N VAL A 261 -2.75 -14.29 -28.31
CA VAL A 261 -3.79 -13.76 -27.46
C VAL A 261 -4.95 -13.44 -28.40
N VAL A 262 -5.81 -14.43 -28.63
CA VAL A 262 -7.14 -14.20 -29.15
C VAL A 262 -7.78 -13.35 -28.06
N THR A 263 -7.98 -12.08 -28.33
CA THR A 263 -8.92 -11.23 -27.60
C THR A 263 -10.30 -11.85 -27.78
N THR A 264 -10.56 -12.92 -27.01
CA THR A 264 -11.90 -13.48 -26.91
C THR A 264 -12.69 -12.46 -26.13
N ASP A 265 -13.49 -11.71 -26.88
CA ASP A 265 -14.63 -10.95 -26.42
C ASP A 265 -15.32 -11.72 -25.27
N ILE A 266 -15.66 -11.00 -24.20
CA ILE A 266 -16.28 -11.52 -22.97
C ILE A 266 -17.51 -12.39 -23.27
N ASN A 267 -18.17 -12.13 -24.40
CA ASN A 267 -19.29 -12.92 -24.90
C ASN A 267 -18.92 -14.37 -25.29
N GLY A 268 -17.70 -14.62 -25.77
CA GLY A 268 -17.20 -15.95 -26.12
C GLY A 268 -16.95 -16.86 -24.91
N LEU A 269 -16.54 -16.28 -23.77
CA LEU A 269 -16.37 -17.01 -22.51
C LEU A 269 -17.72 -17.45 -21.91
N ARG A 270 -18.78 -16.65 -22.07
CA ARG A 270 -20.13 -16.99 -21.61
C ARG A 270 -20.75 -18.17 -22.37
N MET A 271 -20.51 -18.30 -23.67
CA MET A 271 -21.06 -19.43 -24.44
C MET A 271 -20.38 -20.77 -24.12
N ASN A 272 -19.09 -20.78 -23.76
CA ASN A 272 -18.42 -22.03 -23.37
C ASN A 272 -18.85 -22.50 -21.96
N ALA A 273 -19.16 -21.58 -21.05
CA ALA A 273 -19.71 -21.92 -19.74
C ALA A 273 -21.12 -22.52 -19.82
N MET A 274 -22.00 -21.99 -20.69
CA MET A 274 -23.34 -22.58 -20.89
C MET A 274 -23.29 -23.96 -21.54
N ARG A 275 -22.29 -24.25 -22.38
CA ARG A 275 -22.14 -25.55 -23.02
C ARG A 275 -21.66 -26.66 -22.07
N MET A 276 -20.98 -26.30 -20.97
CA MET A 276 -20.64 -27.26 -19.91
C MET A 276 -21.78 -27.48 -18.91
N ALA A 277 -22.71 -26.53 -18.76
CA ALA A 277 -23.87 -26.67 -17.86
C ALA A 277 -25.07 -27.42 -18.48
N GLY A 278 -25.13 -27.56 -19.81
CA GLY A 278 -26.27 -28.17 -20.51
C GLY A 278 -26.12 -29.66 -20.88
N GLY A 279 -24.99 -30.30 -20.57
CA GLY A 279 -24.68 -31.67 -20.99
C GLY A 279 -24.71 -32.67 -19.84
N GLY A 280 -25.84 -32.82 -19.16
CA GLY A 280 -25.99 -33.70 -18.00
C GLY A 280 -27.41 -34.24 -17.84
N VAL A 281 -27.94 -34.88 -18.88
CA VAL A 281 -29.16 -35.68 -18.79
C VAL A 281 -28.80 -37.07 -18.27
N GLY A 282 -29.28 -37.39 -17.06
CA GLY A 282 -29.54 -38.76 -16.61
C GLY A 282 -28.58 -39.32 -15.56
N GLY A 283 -29.04 -39.40 -14.30
CA GLY A 283 -28.37 -40.24 -13.30
C GLY A 283 -28.66 -39.90 -11.84
N SER A 284 -29.83 -40.31 -11.35
CA SER A 284 -30.07 -40.95 -10.05
C SER A 284 -29.10 -40.69 -8.87
N GLY A 285 -29.61 -40.19 -7.74
CA GLY A 285 -28.94 -40.38 -6.46
C GLY A 285 -29.35 -39.43 -5.34
N ASN A 286 -30.52 -39.68 -4.74
CA ASN A 286 -30.93 -39.11 -3.45
C ASN A 286 -30.00 -39.61 -2.33
N VAL A 287 -28.84 -38.98 -2.10
CA VAL A 287 -27.93 -39.37 -1.01
C VAL A 287 -27.96 -38.38 0.16
N PHE A 288 -28.29 -37.11 -0.07
CA PHE A 288 -28.26 -36.10 1.00
C PHE A 288 -29.54 -35.97 1.83
N ARG A 289 -30.61 -36.70 1.49
CA ARG A 289 -31.89 -36.62 2.23
C ARG A 289 -32.11 -37.74 3.24
N GLU A 290 -31.30 -38.80 3.21
CA GLU A 290 -31.42 -39.93 4.14
C GLU A 290 -30.52 -39.78 5.38
N GLU A 291 -29.37 -39.10 5.26
CA GLU A 291 -28.42 -38.96 6.38
C GLU A 291 -28.92 -38.04 7.50
N LEU A 292 -29.86 -37.13 7.21
CA LEU A 292 -30.42 -36.21 8.21
C LEU A 292 -31.44 -36.87 9.15
N ARG A 293 -31.97 -38.05 8.80
CA ARG A 293 -32.96 -38.76 9.65
C ARG A 293 -32.35 -39.71 10.68
N ARG A 294 -31.03 -39.95 10.63
CA ARG A 294 -30.34 -40.82 11.61
C ARG A 294 -29.83 -40.09 12.85
N GLN A 295 -29.85 -38.75 12.88
CA GLN A 295 -29.38 -37.97 14.03
C GLN A 295 -30.48 -37.58 15.03
N GLU A 296 -31.74 -37.96 14.78
CA GLU A 296 -32.88 -37.68 15.68
C GLU A 296 -33.43 -38.96 16.39
N ARG A 297 -32.62 -40.00 16.53
CA ARG A 297 -32.94 -41.15 17.41
C ARG A 297 -31.81 -41.43 18.39
#